data_AF-A0A8S0Y891-F1
#
_entry.id   AF-A0A8S0Y891-F1
#
_cell.length_a   1.000
_cell.length_b   1.000
_cell.length_c   1.000
_cell.angle_alpha   90.00
_cell.angle_beta   90.00
_cell.angle_gamma   90.00
#
_symmetry.space_group_name_H-M   'P 1'
#
loop_
_entity.id
_entity.type
_entity.pdbx_description
1 polymer ?
#
loop_
_entity_poly.entity_id
_entity_poly.type
_entity_poly.pdbx_seq_one_letter_code
_entity_poly.pdbx_strand_id
1 'polypeptide(L)'
;MKHSLIKRVFRITMVILVIFFVCPFKNIHGEEIDEKNEIINSAKQIFEDRNKAILNGNLKLIESKYDKNTKYGIWAYEHEEKKMKYLKNWEEKQGAKFIEIIPDIVIKRVRGSDDKFSINLICSTEYKYIYKDAPKFINSCRIGTSHILNMVKKDGRWIITKEWYKDPFEDSLNLDNLKVDSVKQYILSQSKRDFSSMTDRRRSSVEYADRYCGIASEKKYGYTYNKKYRNYNSRGGDCANFASQVLHEGGKFRKNSAWNYDRSGATSSWLNADGFKNYMIYSGRASVIAHGSYEKVYKASYRLIPGDFVAYEKKGDITHISVVTGADSRGYSLVSCHNTDRNRVPWDLGWSDKNIKFWLVHVNY
;
A
#
# COMPACT_ATOMS: atom_id res chain seq x y z
N MET A 1 -72.16 31.56 28.11
CA MET A 1 -70.85 31.16 28.70
C MET A 1 -70.01 30.21 27.85
N LYS A 2 -70.58 29.28 27.05
CA LYS A 2 -69.78 28.31 26.24
C LYS A 2 -68.98 28.91 25.07
N HIS A 3 -69.38 30.04 24.48
CA HIS A 3 -68.64 30.65 23.36
C HIS A 3 -67.33 31.38 23.73
N SER A 4 -67.16 31.75 25.01
CA SER A 4 -65.95 32.45 25.49
C SER A 4 -64.76 31.49 25.67
N LEU A 5 -65.03 30.25 26.10
CA LEU A 5 -64.00 29.24 26.36
C LEU A 5 -63.32 28.74 25.07
N ILE A 6 -64.09 28.57 23.99
CA ILE A 6 -63.59 28.08 22.69
C ILE A 6 -62.63 29.08 22.05
N LYS A 7 -62.89 30.39 22.17
CA LYS A 7 -61.99 31.44 21.66
C LYS A 7 -60.67 31.54 22.45
N ARG A 8 -60.69 31.23 23.75
CA ARG A 8 -59.47 31.19 24.59
C ARG A 8 -58.60 29.98 24.28
N VAL A 9 -59.20 28.80 24.07
CA VAL A 9 -58.47 27.60 23.66
C VAL A 9 -57.82 27.81 22.28
N PHE A 10 -58.55 28.33 21.29
CA PHE A 10 -58.01 28.59 19.94
C PHE A 10 -56.83 29.58 19.93
N ARG A 11 -56.85 30.62 20.78
CA ARG A 11 -55.73 31.56 20.90
C ARG A 11 -54.49 30.92 21.54
N ILE A 12 -54.66 30.02 22.51
CA ILE A 12 -53.53 29.32 23.16
C ILE A 12 -52.91 28.30 22.21
N THR A 13 -53.72 27.56 21.42
CA THR A 13 -53.19 26.62 20.41
C THR A 13 -52.44 27.35 19.28
N MET A 14 -52.90 28.54 18.89
CA MET A 14 -52.24 29.32 17.83
C MET A 14 -50.90 29.93 18.31
N VAL A 15 -50.77 30.30 19.58
CA VAL A 15 -49.49 30.79 20.14
C VAL A 15 -48.45 29.66 20.28
N ILE A 16 -48.87 28.44 20.61
CA ILE A 16 -47.97 27.27 20.67
C ILE A 16 -47.46 26.86 19.28
N LEU A 17 -48.31 26.99 18.25
CA LEU A 17 -47.93 26.74 16.84
C LEU A 17 -46.94 27.79 16.29
N VAL A 18 -47.00 29.05 16.75
CA VAL A 18 -46.06 30.09 16.34
C VAL A 18 -44.70 29.94 17.04
N ILE A 19 -44.66 29.43 18.29
CA ILE A 19 -43.39 29.16 18.99
C ILE A 19 -42.61 28.01 18.32
N PHE A 20 -43.28 27.02 17.73
CA PHE A 20 -42.64 25.96 16.95
C PHE A 20 -42.09 26.41 15.58
N PHE A 21 -42.60 27.52 15.02
CA PHE A 21 -42.15 28.06 13.73
C PHE A 21 -41.12 29.20 13.85
N VAL A 22 -40.91 29.75 15.04
CA VAL A 22 -39.95 30.86 15.28
C VAL A 22 -38.68 30.39 15.99
N CYS A 23 -38.59 29.13 16.43
CA CYS A 23 -37.27 28.53 16.65
C CYS A 23 -36.64 28.27 15.26
N PRO A 24 -35.55 28.96 14.89
CA PRO A 24 -34.79 28.51 13.75
C PRO A 24 -34.32 27.10 14.11
N PHE A 25 -34.78 26.08 13.37
CA PHE A 25 -33.98 24.87 13.19
C PHE A 25 -32.67 25.34 12.55
N LYS A 26 -31.74 25.82 13.39
CA LYS A 26 -30.36 26.10 12.99
C LYS A 26 -29.83 24.80 12.41
N ASN A 27 -29.53 24.81 11.11
CA ASN A 27 -28.41 24.23 10.38
C ASN A 27 -27.59 23.03 10.94
N ILE A 28 -28.10 22.21 11.86
CA ILE A 28 -27.35 21.07 12.42
C ILE A 28 -26.87 20.12 11.31
N HIS A 29 -27.69 19.92 10.26
CA HIS A 29 -27.31 19.06 9.13
C HIS A 29 -26.32 19.73 8.16
N GLY A 30 -26.34 21.06 8.03
CA GLY A 30 -25.41 21.80 7.18
C GLY A 30 -24.03 21.95 7.81
N GLU A 31 -23.99 22.19 9.12
CA GLU A 31 -22.77 22.34 9.92
C GLU A 31 -22.01 21.00 10.02
N GLU A 32 -22.72 19.89 10.28
CA GLU A 32 -22.12 18.54 10.30
C GLU A 32 -21.54 18.11 8.94
N ILE A 33 -22.15 18.53 7.82
CA ILE A 33 -21.64 18.25 6.47
C ILE A 33 -20.38 19.08 6.19
N ASP A 34 -20.35 20.33 6.61
CA ASP A 34 -19.21 21.23 6.39
C ASP A 34 -17.98 20.78 7.19
N GLU A 35 -18.16 20.43 8.47
CA GLU A 35 -17.09 19.89 9.32
C GLU A 35 -16.48 18.59 8.76
N LYS A 36 -17.34 17.68 8.26
CA LYS A 36 -16.87 16.43 7.62
C LYS A 36 -16.06 16.72 6.35
N ASN A 37 -16.44 17.72 5.56
CA ASN A 37 -15.68 18.12 4.38
C ASN A 37 -14.33 18.76 4.78
N GLU A 38 -14.34 19.63 5.80
CA GLU A 38 -13.14 20.28 6.34
C GLU A 38 -12.10 19.25 6.79
N ILE A 39 -12.51 18.25 7.56
CA ILE A 39 -11.59 17.23 8.06
C ILE A 39 -11.12 16.28 6.96
N ILE A 40 -11.98 15.92 6.01
CA ILE A 40 -11.57 15.11 4.84
C ILE A 40 -10.49 15.84 4.03
N ASN A 41 -10.67 17.13 3.79
CA ASN A 41 -9.69 17.95 3.09
C ASN A 41 -8.39 18.08 3.89
N SER A 42 -8.49 18.26 5.20
CA SER A 42 -7.33 18.29 6.09
C SER A 42 -6.55 16.98 6.08
N ALA A 43 -7.24 15.84 6.12
CA ALA A 43 -6.61 14.52 6.04
C ALA A 43 -5.88 14.32 4.71
N LYS A 44 -6.50 14.70 3.58
CA LYS A 44 -5.83 14.65 2.27
C LYS A 44 -4.59 15.56 2.23
N GLN A 45 -4.70 16.78 2.73
CA GLN A 45 -3.59 17.72 2.77
C GLN A 45 -2.42 17.19 3.62
N ILE A 46 -2.69 16.51 4.73
CA ILE A 46 -1.63 15.90 5.55
C ILE A 46 -0.83 14.86 4.74
N PHE A 47 -1.49 14.03 3.92
CA PHE A 47 -0.79 13.05 3.08
C PHE A 47 0.05 13.72 1.99
N GLU A 48 -0.45 14.79 1.38
CA GLU A 48 0.34 15.62 0.45
C GLU A 48 1.57 16.23 1.14
N ASP A 49 1.38 16.79 2.35
CA ASP A 49 2.46 17.43 3.11
C ASP A 49 3.53 16.40 3.55
N ARG A 50 3.14 15.17 3.94
CA ARG A 50 4.06 14.04 4.21
C ARG A 50 4.93 13.74 3.01
N ASN A 51 4.32 13.62 1.84
CA ASN A 51 5.03 13.29 0.61
C ASN A 51 6.00 14.42 0.20
N LYS A 52 5.61 15.68 0.37
CA LYS A 52 6.50 16.83 0.22
C LYS A 52 7.66 16.82 1.23
N ALA A 53 7.39 16.48 2.49
CA ALA A 53 8.41 16.36 3.52
C ALA A 53 9.45 15.29 3.17
N ILE A 54 9.01 14.15 2.65
CA ILE A 54 9.89 13.07 2.17
C ILE A 54 10.78 13.58 1.02
N LEU A 55 10.18 14.16 -0.02
CA LEU A 55 10.92 14.65 -1.20
C LEU A 55 11.94 15.74 -0.86
N ASN A 56 11.61 16.60 0.11
CA ASN A 56 12.48 17.70 0.55
C ASN A 56 13.46 17.30 1.67
N GLY A 57 13.32 16.10 2.25
CA GLY A 57 14.06 15.70 3.45
C GLY A 57 13.81 16.60 4.65
N ASN A 58 12.61 17.17 4.79
CA ASN A 58 12.29 18.19 5.80
C ASN A 58 11.03 17.85 6.60
N LEU A 59 11.21 17.17 7.75
CA LEU A 59 10.12 16.79 8.65
C LEU A 59 9.43 17.96 9.36
N LYS A 60 10.05 19.15 9.41
CA LYS A 60 9.41 20.33 10.02
C LYS A 60 8.12 20.71 9.30
N LEU A 61 8.00 20.36 8.01
CA LEU A 61 6.79 20.60 7.21
C LEU A 61 5.55 19.86 7.74
N ILE A 62 5.73 18.78 8.49
CA ILE A 62 4.63 17.95 9.00
C ILE A 62 4.53 17.90 10.51
N GLU A 63 5.54 18.38 11.24
CA GLU A 63 5.59 18.30 12.70
C GLU A 63 4.33 18.88 13.37
N SER A 64 3.83 20.01 12.88
CA SER A 64 2.62 20.66 13.42
C SER A 64 1.32 19.92 13.08
N LYS A 65 1.36 18.85 12.30
CA LYS A 65 0.19 18.04 11.91
C LYS A 65 -0.06 16.87 12.88
N TYR A 66 0.79 16.70 13.89
CA TYR A 66 0.71 15.62 14.87
C TYR A 66 0.60 16.15 16.29
N ASP A 67 -0.24 15.50 17.10
CA ASP A 67 -0.38 15.80 18.51
C ASP A 67 0.73 15.11 19.32
N LYS A 68 1.89 15.75 19.37
CA LYS A 68 3.07 15.26 20.10
C LYS A 68 2.93 15.31 21.63
N ASN A 69 1.80 15.75 22.15
CA ASN A 69 1.47 15.62 23.58
C ASN A 69 0.89 14.24 23.93
N THR A 70 0.63 13.40 22.92
CA THR A 70 0.10 12.06 23.11
C THR A 70 1.09 11.01 22.62
N LYS A 71 1.17 9.88 23.32
CA LYS A 71 2.03 8.75 22.93
C LYS A 71 1.77 8.29 21.49
N TYR A 72 0.50 8.18 21.10
CA TYR A 72 0.13 7.71 19.76
C TYR A 72 0.37 8.76 18.66
N GLY A 73 0.28 10.05 18.98
CA GLY A 73 0.63 11.12 18.04
C GLY A 73 2.14 11.20 17.80
N ILE A 74 2.95 11.01 18.85
CA ILE A 74 4.41 10.87 18.74
C ILE A 74 4.76 9.68 17.83
N TRP A 75 4.19 8.50 18.08
CA TRP A 75 4.46 7.31 17.26
C TRP A 75 4.08 7.50 15.80
N ALA A 76 2.93 8.14 15.52
CA ALA A 76 2.51 8.44 14.16
C ALA A 76 3.49 9.39 13.43
N TYR A 77 4.08 10.36 14.16
CA TYR A 77 5.12 11.23 13.62
C TYR A 77 6.44 10.49 13.39
N GLU A 78 6.89 9.68 14.36
CA GLU A 78 8.13 8.88 14.26
C GLU A 78 8.08 7.87 13.11
N HIS A 79 6.90 7.36 12.76
CA HIS A 79 6.73 6.49 11.59
C HIS A 79 7.08 7.22 10.27
N GLU A 80 6.65 8.47 10.11
CA GLU A 80 7.02 9.26 8.92
C GLU A 80 8.52 9.58 8.88
N GLU A 81 9.14 9.82 10.04
CA GLU A 81 10.60 9.97 10.13
C GLU A 81 11.34 8.70 9.68
N LYS A 82 10.93 7.53 10.18
CA LYS A 82 11.50 6.24 9.78
C LYS A 82 11.34 6.01 8.29
N LYS A 83 10.15 6.26 7.74
CA LYS A 83 9.86 6.15 6.31
C LYS A 83 10.73 7.07 5.46
N MET A 84 10.87 8.34 5.83
CA MET A 84 11.75 9.28 5.13
C MET A 84 13.20 8.81 5.13
N LYS A 85 13.71 8.37 6.29
CA LYS A 85 15.08 7.82 6.41
C LYS A 85 15.25 6.57 5.56
N TYR A 86 14.27 5.66 5.58
CA TYR A 86 14.28 4.44 4.79
C TYR A 86 14.40 4.75 3.29
N LEU A 87 13.53 5.63 2.77
CA LEU A 87 13.52 5.97 1.36
C LEU A 87 14.82 6.66 0.92
N LYS A 88 15.36 7.57 1.74
CA LYS A 88 16.66 8.20 1.48
C LYS A 88 17.80 7.18 1.42
N ASN A 89 17.85 6.25 2.38
CA ASN A 89 18.85 5.19 2.39
C ASN A 89 18.72 4.29 1.14
N TRP A 90 17.49 4.05 0.67
CA TRP A 90 17.26 3.28 -0.55
C TRP A 90 17.73 4.04 -1.79
N GLU A 91 17.44 5.34 -1.91
CA GLU A 91 17.96 6.21 -2.98
C GLU A 91 19.49 6.16 -3.07
N GLU A 92 20.16 6.26 -1.92
CA GLU A 92 21.61 6.17 -1.83
C GLU A 92 22.13 4.81 -2.31
N LYS A 93 21.51 3.71 -1.87
CA LYS A 93 21.91 2.36 -2.29
C LYS A 93 21.73 2.14 -3.79
N GLN A 94 20.62 2.61 -4.36
CA GLN A 94 20.33 2.38 -5.78
C GLN A 94 21.03 3.35 -6.72
N GLY A 95 21.53 4.49 -6.22
CA GLY A 95 21.93 5.61 -7.08
C GLY A 95 20.71 6.28 -7.74
N ALA A 96 19.55 6.18 -7.09
CA ALA A 96 18.28 6.71 -7.56
C ALA A 96 17.89 7.99 -6.81
N LYS A 97 16.82 8.64 -7.26
CA LYS A 97 16.16 9.76 -6.59
C LYS A 97 14.66 9.74 -6.87
N PHE A 98 13.83 9.78 -5.84
CA PHE A 98 12.40 10.04 -5.94
C PHE A 98 12.18 11.50 -6.35
N ILE A 99 11.34 11.70 -7.36
CA ILE A 99 11.05 13.02 -7.93
C ILE A 99 9.60 13.45 -7.67
N GLU A 100 8.69 12.49 -7.54
CA GLU A 100 7.28 12.73 -7.23
C GLU A 100 6.75 11.58 -6.37
N ILE A 101 5.92 11.91 -5.38
CA ILE A 101 5.19 10.95 -4.56
C ILE A 101 3.73 11.42 -4.50
N ILE A 102 2.84 10.68 -5.16
CA ILE A 102 1.47 11.14 -5.48
C ILE A 102 0.47 10.22 -4.79
N PRO A 103 -0.26 10.68 -3.76
CA PRO A 103 -1.27 9.88 -3.09
C PRO A 103 -2.64 10.02 -3.80
N ASP A 104 -3.33 8.90 -4.07
CA ASP A 104 -4.77 8.90 -4.34
C ASP A 104 -5.53 8.30 -3.16
N ILE A 105 -6.36 9.13 -2.52
CA ILE A 105 -7.01 8.83 -1.24
C ILE A 105 -8.50 8.62 -1.45
N VAL A 106 -9.00 7.48 -0.97
CA VAL A 106 -10.42 7.17 -0.96
C VAL A 106 -10.89 7.03 0.49
N ILE A 107 -11.70 8.00 0.92
CA ILE A 107 -12.36 7.96 2.23
C ILE A 107 -13.40 6.85 2.21
N LYS A 108 -13.29 5.91 3.15
CA LYS A 108 -14.24 4.80 3.31
C LYS A 108 -15.29 5.11 4.36
N ARG A 109 -14.90 5.80 5.42
CA ARG A 109 -15.80 6.13 6.52
C ARG A 109 -15.24 7.27 7.37
N VAL A 110 -16.11 8.15 7.81
CA VAL A 110 -15.84 9.16 8.84
C VAL A 110 -16.80 8.94 10.00
N ARG A 111 -16.31 8.93 11.23
CA ARG A 111 -17.10 8.80 12.47
C ARG A 111 -16.62 9.81 13.49
N GLY A 112 -17.52 10.34 14.30
CA GLY A 112 -17.21 11.35 15.31
C GLY A 112 -18.17 12.51 15.21
N SER A 113 -18.03 13.44 16.16
CA SER A 113 -18.75 14.70 16.24
C SER A 113 -17.83 15.75 16.84
N ASP A 114 -18.23 17.01 16.70
CA ASP A 114 -17.54 18.15 17.29
C ASP A 114 -16.07 18.20 16.80
N ASP A 115 -15.11 18.30 17.72
CA ASP A 115 -13.70 18.43 17.40
C ASP A 115 -12.95 17.08 17.31
N LYS A 116 -13.62 15.92 17.23
CA LYS A 116 -12.95 14.60 17.26
C LYS A 116 -13.53 13.63 16.25
N PHE A 117 -12.69 13.17 15.34
CA PHE A 117 -13.09 12.23 14.30
C PHE A 117 -12.12 11.07 14.13
N SER A 118 -12.67 9.95 13.67
CA SER A 118 -11.97 8.79 13.17
C SER A 118 -12.28 8.60 11.69
N ILE A 119 -11.23 8.55 10.86
CA ILE A 119 -11.30 8.42 9.41
C ILE A 119 -10.70 7.08 9.01
N ASN A 120 -11.50 6.25 8.35
CA ASN A 120 -11.01 5.07 7.64
C ASN A 120 -10.84 5.43 6.16
N LEU A 121 -9.64 5.25 5.63
CA LEU A 121 -9.31 5.51 4.25
C LEU A 121 -8.37 4.46 3.67
N ILE A 122 -8.34 4.37 2.36
CA ILE A 122 -7.26 3.72 1.62
C ILE A 122 -6.46 4.78 0.87
N CYS A 123 -5.16 4.56 0.70
CA CYS A 123 -4.26 5.40 -0.05
C CYS A 123 -3.48 4.55 -1.06
N SER A 124 -3.58 4.89 -2.34
CA SER A 124 -2.72 4.36 -3.40
C SER A 124 -1.65 5.40 -3.70
N THR A 125 -0.42 5.17 -3.26
CA THR A 125 0.68 6.14 -3.45
C THR A 125 1.54 5.72 -4.64
N GLU A 126 1.63 6.59 -5.65
CA GLU A 126 2.61 6.47 -6.73
C GLU A 126 3.96 7.05 -6.29
N TYR A 127 5.03 6.31 -6.52
CA TYR A 127 6.39 6.78 -6.33
C TYR A 127 7.07 6.83 -7.69
N LYS A 128 7.45 8.03 -8.14
CA LYS A 128 8.25 8.20 -9.35
C LYS A 128 9.70 8.46 -8.98
N TYR A 129 10.62 7.78 -9.65
CA TYR A 129 12.04 7.91 -9.40
C TYR A 129 12.85 7.82 -10.69
N ILE A 130 14.03 8.44 -10.65
CA ILE A 130 15.02 8.41 -11.72
C ILE A 130 16.33 7.83 -11.19
N TYR A 131 17.14 7.29 -12.08
CA TYR A 131 18.55 7.06 -11.79
C TYR A 131 19.35 8.34 -12.05
N LYS A 132 20.27 8.68 -11.15
CA LYS A 132 20.97 9.99 -11.18
C LYS A 132 21.81 10.18 -12.45
N ASP A 133 22.31 9.10 -13.03
CA ASP A 133 23.10 9.09 -14.26
C ASP A 133 22.24 8.98 -15.54
N ALA A 134 20.92 8.79 -15.42
CA ALA A 134 20.00 8.75 -16.55
C ALA A 134 18.64 9.41 -16.21
N PRO A 135 18.63 10.73 -15.95
CA PRO A 135 17.46 11.46 -15.45
C PRO A 135 16.28 11.52 -16.43
N LYS A 136 16.50 11.20 -17.71
CA LYS A 136 15.46 11.19 -18.75
C LYS A 136 14.47 10.02 -18.62
N PHE A 137 14.85 8.95 -17.92
CA PHE A 137 14.01 7.77 -17.78
C PHE A 137 13.33 7.75 -16.41
N ILE A 138 12.05 8.13 -16.39
CA ILE A 138 11.22 8.11 -15.19
C ILE A 138 10.68 6.69 -14.99
N ASN A 139 10.95 6.13 -13.82
CA ASN A 139 10.38 4.88 -13.35
C ASN A 139 9.22 5.19 -12.40
N SER A 140 8.26 4.28 -12.29
CA SER A 140 7.11 4.44 -11.39
C SER A 140 6.74 3.11 -10.75
N CYS A 141 6.33 3.16 -9.49
CA CYS A 141 5.71 2.04 -8.78
C CYS A 141 4.59 2.54 -7.86
N ARG A 142 3.70 1.64 -7.42
CA ARG A 142 2.63 1.98 -6.49
C ARG A 142 2.64 1.10 -5.26
N ILE A 143 2.31 1.70 -4.12
CA ILE A 143 2.07 0.99 -2.87
C ILE A 143 0.71 1.41 -2.32
N GLY A 144 -0.10 0.41 -1.97
CA GLY A 144 -1.42 0.58 -1.41
C GLY A 144 -1.44 0.32 0.08
N THR A 145 -2.04 1.24 0.83
CA THR A 145 -2.15 1.18 2.30
C THR A 145 -3.57 1.48 2.76
N SER A 146 -3.96 0.89 3.90
CA SER A 146 -5.24 1.14 4.57
C SER A 146 -4.97 1.78 5.92
N HIS A 147 -5.65 2.88 6.22
CA HIS A 147 -5.40 3.71 7.39
C HIS A 147 -6.65 3.88 8.25
N ILE A 148 -6.46 3.91 9.56
CA ILE A 148 -7.42 4.42 10.53
C ILE A 148 -6.75 5.60 11.25
N LEU A 149 -7.23 6.80 10.98
CA LEU A 149 -6.72 8.06 11.53
C LEU A 149 -7.68 8.57 12.59
N ASN A 150 -7.17 8.96 13.76
CA ASN A 150 -7.93 9.76 14.70
C ASN A 150 -7.35 11.17 14.72
N MET A 151 -8.23 12.15 14.53
CA MET A 151 -7.85 13.56 14.39
C MET A 151 -8.69 14.41 15.34
N VAL A 152 -8.06 15.48 15.84
CA VAL A 152 -8.68 16.47 16.73
C VAL A 152 -8.44 17.88 16.21
N LYS A 153 -9.40 18.78 16.37
CA LYS A 153 -9.22 20.20 16.08
C LYS A 153 -8.53 20.88 17.28
N LYS A 154 -7.37 21.50 17.06
CA LYS A 154 -6.67 22.35 18.04
C LYS A 154 -6.20 23.62 17.35
N ASP A 155 -6.47 24.77 17.96
CA ASP A 155 -6.08 26.08 17.43
C ASP A 155 -6.53 26.28 15.97
N GLY A 156 -7.77 25.89 15.66
CA GLY A 156 -8.35 25.97 14.32
C GLY A 156 -7.75 25.00 13.29
N ARG A 157 -6.94 24.03 13.68
CA ARG A 157 -6.30 23.06 12.78
C ARG A 157 -6.56 21.62 13.20
N TRP A 158 -6.82 20.78 12.22
CA TRP A 158 -6.90 19.35 12.43
C TRP A 158 -5.52 18.72 12.51
N ILE A 159 -5.26 17.99 13.61
CA ILE A 159 -4.00 17.28 13.85
C ILE A 159 -4.26 15.81 14.17
N ILE A 160 -3.30 14.95 13.84
CA ILE A 160 -3.38 13.51 14.08
C ILE A 160 -2.98 13.20 15.52
N THR A 161 -3.88 12.52 16.23
CA THR A 161 -3.65 12.01 17.59
C THR A 161 -3.25 10.55 17.59
N LYS A 162 -3.64 9.80 16.55
CA LYS A 162 -3.38 8.38 16.40
C LYS A 162 -3.55 7.97 14.95
N GLU A 163 -2.71 7.06 14.52
CA GLU A 163 -2.82 6.44 13.21
C GLU A 163 -2.50 4.95 13.31
N TRP A 164 -3.28 4.13 12.61
CA TRP A 164 -3.00 2.71 12.42
C TRP A 164 -2.97 2.38 10.94
N TYR A 165 -1.82 1.92 10.48
CA TYR A 165 -1.64 1.27 9.19
C TYR A 165 -0.43 0.34 9.29
N LYS A 166 -0.35 -0.62 8.36
CA LYS A 166 0.84 -1.45 8.19
C LYS A 166 1.81 -0.72 7.27
N ASP A 167 2.89 -0.19 7.80
CA ASP A 167 3.87 0.53 6.99
C ASP A 167 4.76 -0.45 6.21
N PRO A 168 4.82 -0.38 4.86
CA PRO A 168 5.79 -1.14 4.05
C PRO A 168 7.26 -0.92 4.43
N PHE A 169 7.58 0.14 5.19
CA PHE A 169 8.93 0.61 5.50
C PHE A 169 9.22 0.62 7.02
N GLU A 170 8.42 -0.07 7.82
CA GLU A 170 8.54 -0.09 9.29
C GLU A 170 9.90 -0.65 9.76
N ASP A 171 10.44 -1.61 9.02
CA ASP A 171 11.77 -2.16 9.26
C ASP A 171 12.85 -1.17 8.82
N SER A 172 13.82 -0.88 9.70
CA SER A 172 14.94 0.00 9.36
C SER A 172 15.83 -0.63 8.29
N LEU A 173 16.09 0.10 7.19
CA LEU A 173 17.18 -0.22 6.27
C LEU A 173 18.50 0.08 6.98
N ASN A 174 19.19 -0.97 7.41
CA ASN A 174 20.51 -0.87 8.02
C ASN A 174 21.58 -0.90 6.91
N LEU A 175 22.23 0.24 6.68
CA LEU A 175 23.28 0.40 5.67
C LEU A 175 24.66 -0.06 6.16
N ASP A 176 24.87 -0.19 7.47
CA ASP A 176 26.20 -0.31 8.09
C ASP A 176 26.95 -1.59 7.66
N ASN A 177 26.24 -2.59 7.14
CA ASN A 177 26.80 -3.87 6.69
C ASN A 177 26.73 -4.09 5.16
N LEU A 178 26.13 -3.18 4.41
CA LEU A 178 26.01 -3.29 2.96
C LEU A 178 27.24 -2.69 2.28
N LYS A 179 27.80 -3.37 1.28
CA LYS A 179 28.77 -2.77 0.36
C LYS A 179 28.06 -1.83 -0.62
N VAL A 180 27.47 -0.76 -0.09
CA VAL A 180 26.57 0.18 -0.77
C VAL A 180 27.13 0.64 -2.10
N ASP A 181 28.41 1.03 -2.15
CA ASP A 181 29.01 1.52 -3.39
C ASP A 181 29.15 0.42 -4.45
N SER A 182 29.48 -0.81 -4.07
CA SER A 182 29.55 -1.92 -5.03
C SER A 182 28.18 -2.27 -5.63
N VAL A 183 27.12 -2.21 -4.80
CA VAL A 183 25.74 -2.45 -5.24
C VAL A 183 25.30 -1.33 -6.18
N LYS A 184 25.50 -0.07 -5.78
CA LYS A 184 25.21 1.13 -6.57
C LYS A 184 25.90 1.08 -7.93
N GLN A 185 27.21 0.85 -7.96
CA GLN A 185 27.97 0.79 -9.22
C GLN A 185 27.48 -0.35 -10.12
N TYR A 186 27.18 -1.52 -9.54
CA TYR A 186 26.61 -2.62 -10.30
C TYR A 186 25.27 -2.21 -10.92
N ILE A 187 24.32 -1.66 -10.15
CA ILE A 187 23.00 -1.24 -10.64
C ILE A 187 23.11 -0.19 -11.75
N LEU A 188 23.93 0.85 -11.56
CA LEU A 188 24.11 1.92 -12.53
C LEU A 188 24.77 1.45 -13.83
N SER A 189 25.61 0.40 -13.78
CA SER A 189 26.21 -0.20 -14.97
C SER A 189 25.22 -0.99 -15.84
N GLN A 190 24.03 -1.31 -15.33
CA GLN A 190 23.04 -2.09 -16.06
C GLN A 190 22.20 -1.22 -17.01
N SER A 191 21.62 -1.88 -18.02
CA SER A 191 20.70 -1.29 -18.98
C SER A 191 19.29 -1.86 -18.81
N LYS A 192 18.32 -1.18 -19.42
CA LYS A 192 16.96 -1.69 -19.55
C LYS A 192 16.97 -3.09 -20.15
N ARG A 193 16.17 -3.99 -19.58
CA ARG A 193 15.96 -5.35 -20.11
C ARG A 193 14.86 -5.37 -21.15
N ASP A 194 15.04 -6.16 -22.19
CA ASP A 194 14.01 -6.41 -23.21
C ASP A 194 13.18 -7.64 -22.83
N PHE A 195 11.86 -7.47 -22.91
CA PHE A 195 10.86 -8.50 -22.66
C PHE A 195 9.87 -8.62 -23.83
N SER A 196 10.23 -8.09 -25.00
CA SER A 196 9.41 -8.12 -26.22
C SER A 196 9.02 -9.54 -26.63
N SER A 197 9.96 -10.49 -26.53
CA SER A 197 9.81 -11.90 -26.89
C SER A 197 9.13 -12.78 -25.83
N MET A 198 8.43 -12.17 -24.86
CA MET A 198 7.75 -12.90 -23.79
C MET A 198 6.52 -13.65 -24.31
N THR A 199 6.33 -14.89 -23.84
CA THR A 199 5.16 -15.71 -24.16
C THR A 199 3.85 -15.07 -23.70
N ASP A 200 2.76 -15.36 -24.40
CA ASP A 200 1.43 -14.83 -24.06
C ASP A 200 0.99 -15.21 -22.65
N ARG A 201 1.34 -16.40 -22.16
CA ARG A 201 1.00 -16.84 -20.80
C ARG A 201 1.67 -15.97 -19.75
N ARG A 202 2.95 -15.59 -19.92
CA ARG A 202 3.63 -14.67 -19.01
C ARG A 202 3.06 -13.25 -19.12
N ARG A 203 2.78 -12.78 -20.34
CA ARG A 203 2.12 -11.48 -20.58
C ARG A 203 0.78 -11.40 -19.84
N SER A 204 -0.07 -12.41 -19.97
CA SER A 204 -1.35 -12.50 -19.27
C SER A 204 -1.21 -12.59 -17.75
N SER A 205 -0.15 -13.22 -17.22
CA SER A 205 0.16 -13.16 -15.78
C SER A 205 0.44 -11.74 -15.31
N VAL A 206 1.22 -10.97 -16.07
CA VAL A 206 1.52 -9.57 -15.74
C VAL A 206 0.26 -8.71 -15.80
N GLU A 207 -0.55 -8.85 -16.86
CA GLU A 207 -1.83 -8.14 -17.00
C GLU A 207 -2.78 -8.43 -15.84
N TYR A 208 -2.86 -9.70 -15.42
CA TYR A 208 -3.64 -10.08 -14.25
C TYR A 208 -3.12 -9.39 -12.97
N ALA A 209 -1.81 -9.39 -12.76
CA ALA A 209 -1.20 -8.79 -11.59
C ALA A 209 -1.43 -7.27 -11.55
N ASP A 210 -1.25 -6.56 -12.66
CA ASP A 210 -1.48 -5.11 -12.76
C ASP A 210 -2.94 -4.75 -12.46
N ARG A 211 -3.89 -5.58 -12.92
CA ARG A 211 -5.32 -5.37 -12.73
C ARG A 211 -5.79 -5.62 -11.29
N TYR A 212 -5.25 -6.64 -10.63
CA TYR A 212 -5.82 -7.16 -9.37
C TYR A 212 -4.93 -7.02 -8.15
N CYS A 213 -3.84 -6.25 -8.21
CA CYS A 213 -2.95 -5.96 -7.08
C CYS A 213 -3.57 -5.05 -5.99
N GLY A 214 -4.89 -5.07 -5.82
CA GLY A 214 -5.59 -4.39 -4.72
C GLY A 214 -5.48 -2.88 -4.77
N ILE A 215 -5.17 -2.26 -3.63
CA ILE A 215 -5.07 -0.80 -3.45
C ILE A 215 -3.93 -0.21 -4.31
N ALA A 216 -2.91 -1.00 -4.67
CA ALA A 216 -1.81 -0.55 -5.53
C ALA A 216 -2.14 -0.57 -7.04
N SER A 217 -3.30 -1.07 -7.44
CA SER A 217 -3.74 -1.00 -8.84
C SER A 217 -4.00 0.45 -9.24
N GLU A 218 -3.96 0.74 -10.55
CA GLU A 218 -4.34 2.05 -11.05
C GLU A 218 -5.83 2.35 -10.79
N LYS A 219 -6.18 3.63 -10.65
CA LYS A 219 -7.55 4.10 -10.42
C LYS A 219 -8.57 3.51 -11.41
N LYS A 220 -8.18 3.32 -12.68
CA LYS A 220 -9.03 2.72 -13.73
C LYS A 220 -9.48 1.28 -13.41
N TYR A 221 -8.74 0.57 -12.56
CA TYR A 221 -9.09 -0.77 -12.07
C TYR A 221 -9.85 -0.75 -10.72
N GLY A 222 -10.09 0.44 -10.17
CA GLY A 222 -10.96 0.66 -9.02
C GLY A 222 -10.41 0.19 -7.68
N TYR A 223 -9.09 -0.02 -7.56
CA TYR A 223 -8.45 -0.49 -6.32
C TYR A 223 -8.99 -1.85 -5.85
N THR A 224 -9.20 -2.76 -6.80
CA THR A 224 -9.97 -4.00 -6.57
C THR A 224 -9.10 -5.25 -6.51
N TYR A 225 -9.62 -6.23 -5.78
CA TYR A 225 -9.15 -7.61 -5.76
C TYR A 225 -10.07 -8.46 -6.65
N ASN A 226 -9.59 -9.60 -7.13
CA ASN A 226 -10.45 -10.50 -7.91
C ASN A 226 -11.53 -11.14 -7.02
N LYS A 227 -12.80 -10.78 -7.27
CA LYS A 227 -13.97 -11.25 -6.52
C LYS A 227 -14.25 -12.75 -6.61
N LYS A 228 -13.63 -13.47 -7.56
CA LYS A 228 -13.69 -14.94 -7.63
C LYS A 228 -12.99 -15.62 -6.45
N TYR A 229 -12.06 -14.92 -5.81
CA TYR A 229 -11.25 -15.43 -4.72
C TYR A 229 -11.54 -14.64 -3.46
N ARG A 230 -11.50 -15.33 -2.33
CA ARG A 230 -11.56 -14.67 -1.04
C ARG A 230 -10.31 -13.81 -0.86
N ASN A 231 -10.53 -12.60 -0.38
CA ASN A 231 -9.46 -11.68 0.01
C ASN A 231 -9.03 -12.03 1.45
N TYR A 232 -7.76 -12.42 1.61
CA TYR A 232 -7.15 -12.73 2.91
C TYR A 232 -6.20 -11.62 3.39
N ASN A 233 -6.25 -10.43 2.78
CA ASN A 233 -5.27 -9.36 2.97
C ASN A 233 -5.11 -8.96 4.45
N SER A 234 -6.22 -8.95 5.20
CA SER A 234 -6.27 -8.65 6.64
C SER A 234 -6.01 -9.84 7.57
N ARG A 235 -5.87 -11.06 7.04
CA ARG A 235 -5.75 -12.31 7.83
C ARG A 235 -4.41 -13.03 7.65
N GLY A 236 -3.63 -12.67 6.62
CA GLY A 236 -2.40 -13.37 6.23
C GLY A 236 -2.64 -14.40 5.12
N GLY A 237 -1.57 -14.76 4.41
CA GLY A 237 -1.60 -15.72 3.28
C GLY A 237 -2.00 -15.14 1.91
N ASP A 238 -2.50 -13.90 1.87
CA ASP A 238 -3.02 -13.33 0.62
C ASP A 238 -1.94 -13.10 -0.46
N CYS A 239 -0.68 -12.94 -0.07
CA CYS A 239 0.45 -12.88 -0.99
C CYS A 239 0.60 -14.18 -1.82
N ALA A 240 0.50 -15.35 -1.18
CA ALA A 240 0.53 -16.63 -1.87
C ALA A 240 -0.76 -16.91 -2.64
N ASN A 241 -1.91 -16.49 -2.10
CA ASN A 241 -3.20 -16.54 -2.79
C ASN A 241 -3.15 -15.74 -4.11
N PHE A 242 -2.62 -14.52 -4.06
CA PHE A 242 -2.45 -13.66 -5.23
C PHE A 242 -1.45 -14.24 -6.24
N ALA A 243 -0.29 -14.71 -5.79
CA ALA A 243 0.68 -15.37 -6.66
C ALA A 243 0.04 -16.60 -7.34
N SER A 244 -0.74 -17.38 -6.60
CA SER A 244 -1.43 -18.54 -7.15
C SER A 244 -2.47 -18.16 -8.21
N GLN A 245 -3.22 -17.08 -7.96
CA GLN A 245 -4.15 -16.51 -8.93
C GLN A 245 -3.45 -16.00 -10.19
N VAL A 246 -2.32 -15.29 -10.08
CA VAL A 246 -1.55 -14.80 -11.22
C VAL A 246 -1.08 -15.95 -12.12
N LEU A 247 -0.64 -17.07 -11.52
CA LEU A 247 -0.23 -18.26 -12.25
C LEU A 247 -1.43 -19.02 -12.84
N HIS A 248 -2.54 -19.14 -12.11
CA HIS A 248 -3.71 -19.87 -12.59
C HIS A 248 -4.50 -19.10 -13.66
N GLU A 249 -4.99 -17.90 -13.31
CA GLU A 249 -5.89 -17.11 -14.17
C GLU A 249 -5.13 -16.46 -15.32
N GLY A 250 -3.94 -15.90 -15.04
CA GLY A 250 -3.09 -15.29 -16.05
C GLY A 250 -2.25 -16.34 -16.78
N GLY A 251 -1.44 -17.08 -16.02
CA GLY A 251 -0.46 -18.03 -16.56
C GLY A 251 -1.04 -19.36 -17.04
N LYS A 252 -2.35 -19.59 -16.88
CA LYS A 252 -3.09 -20.78 -17.31
C LYS A 252 -2.58 -22.10 -16.74
N PHE A 253 -1.90 -22.06 -15.59
CA PHE A 253 -1.48 -23.28 -14.90
C PHE A 253 -2.71 -24.07 -14.45
N ARG A 254 -2.74 -25.37 -14.74
CA ARG A 254 -3.84 -26.25 -14.30
C ARG A 254 -3.75 -26.47 -12.79
N LYS A 255 -4.88 -26.35 -12.09
CA LYS A 255 -4.99 -26.74 -10.68
C LYS A 255 -4.97 -28.27 -10.55
N ASN A 256 -4.60 -28.77 -9.38
CA ASN A 256 -4.70 -30.18 -9.01
C ASN A 256 -5.04 -30.30 -7.52
N SER A 257 -5.19 -31.51 -6.99
CA SER A 257 -5.57 -31.72 -5.58
C SER A 257 -4.57 -31.09 -4.58
N ALA A 258 -3.29 -31.02 -4.94
CA ALA A 258 -2.25 -30.47 -4.07
C ALA A 258 -2.20 -28.94 -4.08
N TRP A 259 -2.55 -28.28 -5.20
CA TRP A 259 -2.61 -26.82 -5.38
C TRP A 259 -3.92 -26.42 -6.02
N ASN A 260 -4.88 -26.07 -5.16
CA ASN A 260 -6.24 -25.73 -5.54
C ASN A 260 -6.84 -24.62 -4.68
N TYR A 261 -7.85 -23.98 -5.28
CA TYR A 261 -8.82 -23.11 -4.63
C TYR A 261 -10.20 -23.39 -5.23
N ASP A 262 -11.20 -23.60 -4.38
CA ASP A 262 -12.60 -23.75 -4.77
C ASP A 262 -13.55 -23.19 -3.68
N ARG A 263 -14.83 -23.54 -3.76
CA ARG A 263 -15.85 -23.08 -2.81
C ARG A 263 -15.62 -23.60 -1.38
N SER A 264 -14.95 -24.74 -1.21
CA SER A 264 -14.62 -25.33 0.09
C SER A 264 -13.40 -24.67 0.75
N GLY A 265 -12.55 -24.02 -0.05
CA GLY A 265 -11.42 -23.26 0.45
C GLY A 265 -10.18 -23.38 -0.44
N ALA A 266 -9.02 -23.14 0.17
CA ALA A 266 -7.73 -23.17 -0.49
C ALA A 266 -6.84 -24.23 0.17
N THR A 267 -6.09 -24.97 -0.64
CA THR A 267 -5.01 -25.83 -0.15
C THR A 267 -3.88 -25.01 0.49
N SER A 268 -3.10 -25.62 1.37
CA SER A 268 -1.94 -24.95 1.99
C SER A 268 -0.96 -24.44 0.91
N SER A 269 -0.70 -25.21 -0.14
CA SER A 269 0.19 -24.77 -1.22
C SER A 269 -0.36 -23.57 -2.03
N TRP A 270 -1.66 -23.31 -1.97
CA TRP A 270 -2.26 -22.15 -2.63
C TRP A 270 -2.17 -20.88 -1.78
N LEU A 271 -2.37 -21.02 -0.45
CA LEU A 271 -2.60 -19.89 0.45
C LEU A 271 -1.45 -19.61 1.43
N ASN A 272 -0.62 -20.60 1.75
CA ASN A 272 0.51 -20.45 2.64
C ASN A 272 1.79 -20.19 1.82
N ALA A 273 2.60 -19.22 2.24
CA ALA A 273 3.77 -18.79 1.47
C ALA A 273 4.88 -19.86 1.39
N ASP A 274 5.16 -20.57 2.49
CA ASP A 274 6.05 -21.74 2.49
C ASP A 274 5.49 -22.86 1.62
N GLY A 275 4.23 -23.21 1.83
CA GLY A 275 3.51 -24.22 1.06
C GLY A 275 3.56 -23.95 -0.44
N PHE A 276 3.34 -22.70 -0.84
CA PHE A 276 3.39 -22.25 -2.23
C PHE A 276 4.79 -22.42 -2.82
N LYS A 277 5.82 -21.85 -2.18
CA LYS A 277 7.20 -21.95 -2.67
C LYS A 277 7.64 -23.42 -2.78
N ASN A 278 7.36 -24.22 -1.76
CA ASN A 278 7.71 -25.64 -1.73
C ASN A 278 6.99 -26.41 -2.84
N TYR A 279 5.68 -26.21 -3.01
CA TYR A 279 4.92 -26.85 -4.09
C TYR A 279 5.47 -26.48 -5.46
N MET A 280 5.71 -25.19 -5.72
CA MET A 280 6.19 -24.73 -7.03
C MET A 280 7.54 -25.37 -7.38
N ILE A 281 8.47 -25.45 -6.43
CA ILE A 281 9.79 -26.06 -6.63
C ILE A 281 9.67 -27.59 -6.77
N TYR A 282 9.06 -28.28 -5.80
CA TYR A 282 9.06 -29.75 -5.76
C TYR A 282 8.14 -30.40 -6.80
N SER A 283 7.15 -29.67 -7.32
CA SER A 283 6.33 -30.15 -8.46
C SER A 283 7.01 -29.99 -9.82
N GLY A 284 8.20 -29.37 -9.88
CA GLY A 284 8.89 -29.06 -11.15
C GLY A 284 8.31 -27.88 -11.92
N ARG A 285 7.30 -27.18 -11.37
CA ARG A 285 6.72 -25.96 -11.97
C ARG A 285 7.64 -24.75 -11.85
N ALA A 286 8.68 -24.82 -11.03
CA ALA A 286 9.63 -23.76 -10.83
C ALA A 286 11.02 -24.30 -10.46
N SER A 287 12.04 -23.47 -10.64
CA SER A 287 13.43 -23.75 -10.25
C SER A 287 14.05 -22.55 -9.54
N VAL A 288 14.97 -22.82 -8.60
CA VAL A 288 15.64 -21.75 -7.84
C VAL A 288 16.76 -21.16 -8.67
N ILE A 289 16.72 -19.84 -8.88
CA ILE A 289 17.78 -19.06 -9.54
C ILE A 289 18.94 -18.83 -8.56
N ALA A 290 18.61 -18.37 -7.35
CA ALA A 290 19.55 -18.10 -6.26
C ALA A 290 18.81 -18.00 -4.92
N HIS A 291 19.54 -18.22 -3.83
CA HIS A 291 19.05 -18.06 -2.46
C HIS A 291 20.12 -17.43 -1.56
N GLY A 292 19.72 -16.53 -0.67
CA GLY A 292 20.62 -15.95 0.33
C GLY A 292 20.24 -14.54 0.76
N SER A 293 21.16 -13.86 1.46
CA SER A 293 21.03 -12.43 1.78
C SER A 293 21.03 -11.58 0.52
N TYR A 294 20.67 -10.30 0.65
CA TYR A 294 20.65 -9.35 -0.46
C TYR A 294 21.98 -9.34 -1.24
N GLU A 295 23.12 -9.28 -0.55
CA GLU A 295 24.45 -9.21 -1.15
C GLU A 295 24.78 -10.45 -2.01
N LYS A 296 24.21 -11.61 -1.65
CA LYS A 296 24.42 -12.86 -2.40
C LYS A 296 23.59 -12.93 -3.67
N VAL A 297 22.42 -12.28 -3.69
CA VAL A 297 21.40 -12.53 -4.73
C VAL A 297 21.12 -11.34 -5.64
N TYR A 298 21.50 -10.11 -5.27
CA TYR A 298 21.13 -8.91 -6.04
C TYR A 298 21.64 -8.91 -7.49
N LYS A 299 22.77 -9.57 -7.78
CA LYS A 299 23.22 -9.73 -9.17
C LYS A 299 22.34 -10.73 -9.92
N ALA A 300 22.00 -11.84 -9.25
CA ALA A 300 21.15 -12.88 -9.81
C ALA A 300 19.69 -12.42 -10.02
N SER A 301 19.22 -11.38 -9.31
CA SER A 301 17.86 -10.83 -9.51
C SER A 301 17.63 -10.29 -10.92
N TYR A 302 18.69 -9.96 -11.66
CA TYR A 302 18.61 -9.55 -13.07
C TYR A 302 18.28 -10.69 -14.03
N ARG A 303 18.32 -11.94 -13.58
CA ARG A 303 17.86 -13.12 -14.34
C ARG A 303 16.36 -13.38 -14.21
N LEU A 304 15.68 -12.77 -13.24
CA LEU A 304 14.24 -12.94 -13.05
C LEU A 304 13.46 -12.33 -14.21
N ILE A 305 12.51 -13.05 -14.79
CA ILE A 305 11.66 -12.52 -15.86
C ILE A 305 10.20 -12.42 -15.42
N PRO A 306 9.36 -11.57 -16.04
CA PRO A 306 7.98 -11.41 -15.61
C PRO A 306 7.19 -12.72 -15.59
N GLY A 307 6.49 -12.99 -14.50
CA GLY A 307 5.86 -14.28 -14.17
C GLY A 307 6.68 -15.16 -13.21
N ASP A 308 7.96 -14.87 -13.02
CA ASP A 308 8.77 -15.46 -11.95
C ASP A 308 8.34 -14.90 -10.58
N PHE A 309 8.87 -15.42 -9.47
CA PHE A 309 8.54 -14.88 -8.14
C PHE A 309 9.76 -14.78 -7.21
N VAL A 310 9.61 -13.93 -6.20
CA VAL A 310 10.54 -13.79 -5.08
C VAL A 310 9.83 -14.24 -3.80
N ALA A 311 10.47 -15.12 -3.04
CA ALA A 311 10.00 -15.49 -1.71
C ALA A 311 10.93 -14.91 -0.63
N TYR A 312 10.35 -14.32 0.41
CA TYR A 312 11.07 -13.61 1.47
C TYR A 312 11.05 -14.44 2.75
N GLU A 313 12.23 -14.92 3.14
CA GLU A 313 12.46 -15.79 4.28
C GLU A 313 12.88 -14.95 5.49
N LYS A 314 12.22 -15.13 6.64
CA LYS A 314 12.64 -14.57 7.93
C LYS A 314 12.70 -15.71 8.94
N LYS A 315 13.86 -15.90 9.56
CA LYS A 315 14.10 -16.97 10.56
C LYS A 315 13.75 -18.40 10.06
N GLY A 316 13.94 -18.66 8.76
CA GLY A 316 13.68 -19.98 8.15
C GLY A 316 12.29 -20.13 7.53
N ASP A 317 11.34 -19.27 7.90
CA ASP A 317 9.98 -19.29 7.36
C ASP A 317 9.83 -18.31 6.21
N ILE A 318 9.11 -18.70 5.16
CA ILE A 318 8.70 -17.79 4.09
C ILE A 318 7.54 -16.93 4.59
N THR A 319 7.86 -15.67 4.87
CA THR A 319 6.89 -14.69 5.36
C THR A 319 6.11 -14.00 4.24
N HIS A 320 6.61 -14.05 3.00
CA HIS A 320 6.00 -13.33 1.89
C HIS A 320 6.36 -13.90 0.52
N ILE A 321 5.48 -13.64 -0.46
CA ILE A 321 5.67 -13.94 -1.89
C ILE A 321 5.36 -12.69 -2.71
N SER A 322 6.16 -12.38 -3.71
CA SER A 322 5.84 -11.37 -4.71
C SER A 322 6.13 -11.88 -6.13
N VAL A 323 5.25 -11.56 -7.07
CA VAL A 323 5.40 -11.97 -8.48
C VAL A 323 6.16 -10.89 -9.23
N VAL A 324 7.14 -11.28 -10.04
CA VAL A 324 7.89 -10.38 -10.92
C VAL A 324 6.96 -9.93 -12.05
N THR A 325 6.79 -8.62 -12.18
CA THR A 325 5.88 -7.99 -13.16
C THR A 325 6.61 -7.10 -14.16
N GLY A 326 7.93 -6.92 -14.01
CA GLY A 326 8.71 -6.14 -14.96
C GLY A 326 10.13 -5.88 -14.49
N ALA A 327 10.73 -4.89 -15.15
CA ALA A 327 12.01 -4.32 -14.77
C ALA A 327 11.97 -2.81 -15.02
N ASP A 328 12.76 -2.05 -14.28
CA ASP A 328 12.89 -0.61 -14.47
C ASP A 328 13.90 -0.25 -15.59
N SER A 329 14.19 1.04 -15.75
CA SER A 329 15.12 1.56 -16.75
C SER A 329 16.58 1.09 -16.61
N ARG A 330 16.97 0.56 -15.43
CA ARG A 330 18.26 -0.11 -15.21
C ARG A 330 18.14 -1.62 -15.22
N GLY A 331 17.00 -2.16 -15.63
CA GLY A 331 16.76 -3.60 -15.62
C GLY A 331 16.54 -4.16 -14.21
N TYR A 332 16.40 -3.34 -13.18
CA TYR A 332 16.17 -3.82 -11.82
C TYR A 332 14.78 -4.45 -11.71
N SER A 333 14.68 -5.64 -11.12
CA SER A 333 13.44 -6.42 -11.09
C SER A 333 12.33 -5.74 -10.28
N LEU A 334 11.12 -5.71 -10.84
CA LEU A 334 9.93 -5.12 -10.23
C LEU A 334 8.93 -6.21 -9.91
N VAL A 335 8.28 -6.11 -8.75
CA VAL A 335 7.34 -7.10 -8.25
C VAL A 335 6.00 -6.48 -7.86
N SER A 336 4.95 -7.31 -7.92
CA SER A 336 3.61 -6.99 -7.43
C SER A 336 3.13 -8.08 -6.44
N CYS A 337 2.39 -7.67 -5.41
CA CYS A 337 1.90 -8.58 -4.35
C CYS A 337 0.73 -7.98 -3.55
N HIS A 338 0.11 -8.81 -2.70
CA HIS A 338 -0.85 -8.40 -1.65
C HIS A 338 -0.18 -8.37 -0.26
N ASN A 339 -0.96 -8.24 0.82
CA ASN A 339 -0.65 -8.03 2.25
C ASN A 339 -0.08 -6.67 2.60
N THR A 340 0.82 -6.19 1.78
CA THR A 340 1.06 -4.76 1.61
C THR A 340 1.00 -4.59 0.12
N ASP A 341 -0.11 -4.05 -0.38
CA ASP A 341 -0.41 -4.10 -1.81
C ASP A 341 0.67 -3.34 -2.57
N ARG A 342 1.29 -4.00 -3.54
CA ARG A 342 2.40 -3.44 -4.34
C ARG A 342 2.16 -3.68 -5.80
N ASN A 343 2.49 -2.68 -6.60
CA ASN A 343 2.46 -2.77 -8.04
C ASN A 343 3.78 -2.26 -8.63
N ARG A 344 4.52 -3.16 -9.30
CA ARG A 344 5.79 -2.88 -9.97
C ARG A 344 6.83 -2.21 -9.05
N VAL A 345 6.87 -2.63 -7.79
CA VAL A 345 7.79 -2.11 -6.78
C VAL A 345 9.15 -2.81 -6.90
N PRO A 346 10.30 -2.11 -6.78
CA PRO A 346 11.60 -2.77 -6.71
C PRO A 346 11.60 -3.89 -5.65
N TRP A 347 12.06 -5.08 -6.03
CA TRP A 347 11.86 -6.32 -5.26
C TRP A 347 12.40 -6.26 -3.82
N ASP A 348 13.37 -5.42 -3.53
CA ASP A 348 13.97 -5.26 -2.20
C ASP A 348 13.44 -4.05 -1.41
N LEU A 349 12.68 -3.16 -2.05
CA LEU A 349 12.15 -1.95 -1.41
C LEU A 349 11.14 -2.37 -0.33
N GLY A 350 11.34 -1.99 0.92
CA GLY A 350 10.62 -2.48 2.09
C GLY A 350 11.04 -3.88 2.60
N TRP A 351 12.15 -4.43 2.11
CA TRP A 351 12.69 -5.76 2.48
C TRP A 351 14.17 -5.69 2.83
N SER A 352 14.55 -4.76 3.71
CA SER A 352 15.98 -4.48 3.98
C SER A 352 16.48 -4.86 5.36
N ASP A 353 15.69 -5.63 6.11
CA ASP A 353 16.14 -6.26 7.34
C ASP A 353 17.21 -7.33 6.99
N LYS A 354 18.38 -7.25 7.65
CA LYS A 354 19.51 -8.17 7.45
C LYS A 354 19.17 -9.65 7.70
N ASN A 355 18.09 -9.92 8.41
CA ASN A 355 17.61 -11.27 8.68
C ASN A 355 16.73 -11.82 7.56
N ILE A 356 16.41 -11.01 6.55
CA ILE A 356 15.68 -11.45 5.35
C ILE A 356 16.64 -12.14 4.40
N LYS A 357 16.28 -13.36 4.01
CA LYS A 357 16.87 -14.03 2.85
C LYS A 357 15.84 -14.08 1.73
N PHE A 358 16.32 -14.12 0.51
CA PHE A 358 15.48 -14.12 -0.68
C PHE A 358 15.68 -15.41 -1.44
N TRP A 359 14.59 -15.97 -1.92
CA TRP A 359 14.57 -17.01 -2.93
C TRP A 359 14.15 -16.37 -4.24
N LEU A 360 15.06 -16.32 -5.21
CA LEU A 360 14.75 -15.90 -6.56
C LEU A 360 14.33 -17.16 -7.32
N VAL A 361 13.10 -17.21 -7.82
CA VAL A 361 12.53 -18.46 -8.34
C VAL A 361 11.99 -18.26 -9.75
N HIS A 362 12.55 -19.00 -10.70
CA HIS A 362 12.10 -19.06 -12.08
C HIS A 362 10.88 -19.96 -12.21
N VAL A 363 9.82 -19.51 -12.86
CA VAL A 363 8.63 -20.33 -13.10
C VAL A 363 8.68 -20.94 -14.50
N ASN A 364 8.46 -22.25 -14.59
CA ASN A 364 8.45 -22.99 -15.84
C ASN A 364 7.04 -22.86 -16.45
N TYR A 365 6.84 -21.86 -17.31
CA TYR A 365 5.55 -21.56 -17.94
C TYR A 365 5.14 -22.63 -18.95
#